data_AF-A0A7W7HS14-F1
#
_entry.id   AF-A0A7W7HS14-F1
#
_cell.length_a   1.000
_cell.length_b   1.000
_cell.length_c   1.000
_cell.angle_alpha   90.00
_cell.angle_beta   90.00
_cell.angle_gamma   90.00
#
_symmetry.space_group_name_H-M   'P 1'
#
loop_
_entity.id
_entity.type
_entity.pdbx_description
1 polymer ?
#
loop_
_entity_poly.entity_id
_entity_poly.type
_entity_poly.pdbx_seq_one_letter_code
_entity_poly.pdbx_strand_id
1 'polypeptide(L)'
;MDGYLGSYATLGLLLGAGVLVFVGAFGANRLLRPANPAEPAGKRTTYESGVDPVGGDWAQAKIRYYVYAYLYVLFAVEAVFLFPWAVVFDRPGFGLVTAVEMAVFVAVLALGIAYAWRKKILTWT
;
A
#
# COMPACT_ATOMS: atom_id res chain seq x y z
N MET A 1 22.72 -22.08 2.34
CA MET A 1 22.35 -21.99 0.92
C MET A 1 23.00 -20.71 0.42
N ASP A 2 24.28 -20.80 0.10
CA ASP A 2 25.14 -19.61 0.12
C ASP A 2 25.27 -19.08 -1.31
N GLY A 3 24.32 -18.22 -1.67
CA GLY A 3 24.23 -17.56 -2.98
C GLY A 3 22.88 -16.87 -3.19
N TYR A 4 22.82 -15.93 -4.14
CA TYR A 4 21.62 -15.16 -4.47
C TYR A 4 20.36 -16.04 -4.67
N LEU A 5 20.51 -17.16 -5.39
CA LEU A 5 19.42 -18.11 -5.63
C LEU A 5 18.91 -18.77 -4.35
N GLY A 6 19.79 -19.00 -3.36
CA GLY A 6 19.43 -19.51 -2.04
C GLY A 6 18.59 -18.52 -1.23
N SER A 7 18.95 -17.23 -1.27
CA SER A 7 18.19 -16.17 -0.63
C SER A 7 16.79 -16.00 -1.25
N TYR A 8 16.69 -16.02 -2.58
CA TYR A 8 15.38 -15.98 -3.26
C TYR A 8 14.54 -17.22 -3.00
N ALA A 9 15.17 -18.41 -2.94
CA ALA A 9 14.48 -19.65 -2.56
C ALA A 9 13.92 -19.56 -1.14
N THR A 10 14.69 -19.02 -0.20
CA THR A 10 14.25 -18.81 1.19
C THR A 10 13.07 -17.84 1.27
N LEU A 11 13.12 -16.73 0.52
CA LEU A 11 12.02 -15.76 0.44
C LEU A 11 10.76 -16.39 -0.19
N GLY A 12 10.93 -17.16 -1.27
CA GLY A 12 9.83 -17.90 -1.89
C GLY A 12 9.19 -18.92 -0.96
N LEU A 13 10.00 -19.67 -0.21
CA LEU A 13 9.52 -20.61 0.81
C LEU A 13 8.76 -19.88 1.93
N LEU A 14 9.25 -18.73 2.39
CA LEU A 14 8.58 -17.93 3.42
C LEU A 14 7.22 -17.39 2.94
N LEU A 15 7.16 -16.86 1.71
CA LEU A 15 5.90 -16.43 1.10
C LEU A 15 4.93 -17.61 0.94
N GLY A 16 5.43 -18.76 0.47
CA GLY A 16 4.65 -19.98 0.34
C GLY A 16 4.09 -20.45 1.68
N ALA A 17 4.92 -20.47 2.74
CA ALA A 17 4.48 -20.78 4.09
C ALA A 17 3.40 -19.80 4.58
N GLY A 18 3.57 -18.49 4.33
CA GLY A 18 2.56 -17.49 4.65
C GLY A 18 1.21 -17.77 3.97
N VAL A 19 1.23 -18.03 2.66
CA VAL A 19 0.02 -18.40 1.90
C VAL A 19 -0.60 -19.68 2.45
N LEU A 20 0.20 -20.71 2.75
CA LEU A 20 -0.27 -21.97 3.32
C LEU A 20 -0.95 -21.78 4.67
N VAL A 21 -0.42 -20.89 5.52
CA VAL A 21 -1.04 -20.55 6.81
C VAL A 21 -2.43 -19.94 6.60
N PHE A 22 -2.56 -18.95 5.72
CA PHE A 22 -3.87 -18.34 5.45
C PHE A 22 -4.85 -19.32 4.82
N VAL A 23 -4.44 -20.05 3.78
CA VAL A 23 -5.28 -21.05 3.11
C VAL A 23 -5.69 -22.16 4.08
N GLY A 24 -4.75 -22.64 4.91
CA GLY A 24 -5.01 -23.62 5.94
C GLY A 24 -6.01 -23.11 6.98
N ALA A 25 -5.84 -21.88 7.47
CA ALA A 25 -6.76 -21.25 8.43
C ALA A 25 -8.17 -21.06 7.86
N PHE A 26 -8.29 -20.53 6.62
CA PHE A 26 -9.58 -20.37 5.96
C PHE A 26 -10.23 -21.72 5.62
N GLY A 27 -9.44 -22.73 5.23
CA GLY A 27 -9.88 -24.09 4.98
C GLY A 27 -10.40 -24.78 6.23
N ALA A 28 -9.64 -24.70 7.34
CA ALA A 28 -10.03 -25.20 8.63
C ALA A 28 -11.30 -24.50 9.13
N ASN A 29 -11.39 -23.17 9.03
CA ASN A 29 -12.61 -22.43 9.37
C ASN A 29 -13.81 -22.89 8.52
N ARG A 30 -13.62 -23.13 7.22
CA ARG A 30 -14.70 -23.63 6.36
C ARG A 30 -15.16 -25.04 6.74
N LEU A 31 -14.27 -25.90 7.21
CA LEU A 31 -14.59 -27.28 7.63
C LEU A 31 -15.20 -27.35 9.03
N LEU A 32 -14.68 -26.57 9.98
CA LEU A 32 -15.08 -26.60 11.39
C LEU A 32 -16.31 -25.72 11.69
N ARG A 33 -16.57 -24.69 10.88
CA ARG A 33 -17.70 -23.78 11.09
C ARG A 33 -19.03 -24.54 10.96
N PRO A 34 -20.00 -24.29 11.87
CA PRO A 34 -21.36 -24.76 11.70
C PRO A 34 -21.96 -24.30 10.37
N ALA A 35 -22.25 -25.25 9.48
CA ALA A 35 -23.03 -24.99 8.28
C ALA A 35 -24.51 -25.02 8.69
N ASN A 36 -25.12 -23.85 8.90
CA ASN A 36 -26.57 -23.74 9.11
C ASN A 36 -27.26 -23.57 7.74
N PRO A 37 -27.93 -24.61 7.19
CA PRO A 37 -28.58 -24.57 5.87
C PRO A 37 -29.86 -23.74 5.87
N ALA A 38 -30.50 -23.60 7.03
CA ALA A 38 -31.57 -22.63 7.23
C ALA A 38 -30.92 -21.26 7.37
N GLU A 39 -30.50 -20.66 6.25
CA GLU A 39 -30.06 -19.27 6.25
C GLU A 39 -31.25 -18.40 6.68
N PRO A 40 -31.24 -17.81 7.88
CA PRO A 40 -32.30 -16.91 8.29
C PRO A 40 -32.37 -15.76 7.28
N ALA A 41 -33.59 -15.31 6.96
CA ALA A 41 -33.77 -14.11 6.15
C ALA A 41 -32.94 -12.97 6.76
N GLY A 42 -32.07 -12.34 5.96
CA GLY A 42 -31.16 -11.28 6.43
C GLY A 42 -29.72 -11.69 6.74
N LYS A 43 -29.37 -12.99 6.81
CA LYS A 43 -27.99 -13.42 7.14
C LYS A 43 -26.92 -12.93 6.14
N ARG A 44 -27.32 -12.74 4.88
CA ARG A 44 -26.46 -12.26 3.78
C ARG A 44 -26.81 -10.85 3.30
N THR A 45 -27.73 -10.16 3.97
CA THR A 45 -28.08 -8.78 3.60
C THR A 45 -27.02 -7.81 4.11
N THR A 46 -26.82 -6.71 3.41
CA THR A 46 -25.97 -5.60 3.89
C THR A 46 -26.49 -5.12 5.23
N TYR A 47 -25.57 -4.83 6.15
CA TYR A 47 -25.93 -4.37 7.48
C TYR A 47 -26.36 -2.89 7.44
N GLU A 48 -27.62 -2.63 7.75
CA GLU A 48 -28.13 -1.28 8.04
C GLU A 48 -29.24 -1.33 9.11
N SER A 49 -29.02 -2.12 10.18
CA SER A 49 -29.97 -2.29 11.30
C SER A 49 -31.41 -2.65 10.87
N GLY A 50 -31.58 -3.39 9.76
CA GLY A 50 -32.88 -3.78 9.22
C GLY A 50 -33.52 -2.77 8.26
N VAL A 51 -32.84 -1.65 7.97
CA VAL A 51 -33.20 -0.73 6.89
C VAL A 51 -32.60 -1.25 5.59
N ASP A 52 -33.31 -1.03 4.47
CA ASP A 52 -32.75 -1.35 3.17
C ASP A 52 -31.52 -0.47 2.91
N PRO A 53 -30.39 -1.07 2.50
CA PRO A 53 -29.20 -0.29 2.26
C PRO A 53 -29.47 0.76 1.20
N VAL A 54 -29.05 2.00 1.45
CA VAL A 54 -29.11 3.06 0.44
C VAL A 54 -28.32 2.59 -0.80
N GLY A 55 -29.08 2.20 -1.82
CA GLY A 55 -28.57 1.54 -3.00
C GLY A 55 -27.86 2.50 -3.94
N GLY A 56 -26.62 2.15 -4.30
CA GLY A 56 -26.21 2.00 -5.70
C GLY A 56 -26.05 3.23 -6.58
N ASP A 57 -26.47 4.42 -6.17
CA ASP A 57 -26.25 5.63 -6.94
C ASP A 57 -24.92 6.24 -6.54
N TRP A 58 -23.85 5.76 -7.18
CA TRP A 58 -22.59 6.48 -7.35
C TRP A 58 -22.28 7.35 -6.15
N ALA A 59 -22.13 6.76 -4.96
CA ALA A 59 -21.64 7.50 -3.81
C ALA A 59 -20.27 7.98 -4.25
N GLN A 60 -20.22 9.21 -4.80
CA GLN A 60 -19.07 9.66 -5.54
C GLN A 60 -17.95 9.65 -4.53
N ALA A 61 -17.09 8.63 -4.65
CA ALA A 61 -15.93 8.49 -3.81
C ALA A 61 -15.26 9.84 -3.93
N LYS A 62 -15.19 10.57 -2.81
CA LYS A 62 -14.83 11.98 -2.84
C LYS A 62 -13.57 12.11 -3.67
N ILE A 63 -13.54 12.98 -4.68
CA ILE A 63 -12.38 13.14 -5.60
C ILE A 63 -11.04 13.29 -4.84
N ARG A 64 -11.11 13.75 -3.59
CA ARG A 64 -10.02 13.77 -2.62
C ARG A 64 -9.25 12.44 -2.54
N TYR A 65 -9.90 11.28 -2.51
CA TYR A 65 -9.20 9.97 -2.51
C TYR A 65 -8.32 9.78 -3.75
N TYR A 66 -8.84 10.17 -4.93
CA TYR A 66 -8.08 10.15 -6.17
C TYR A 66 -6.88 11.09 -6.11
N VAL A 67 -7.06 12.30 -5.57
CA VAL A 67 -5.95 13.27 -5.43
C VAL A 67 -4.87 12.74 -4.48
N TYR A 68 -5.23 12.13 -3.35
CA TYR A 68 -4.26 11.49 -2.46
C TYR A 68 -3.53 10.32 -3.13
N ALA A 69 -4.25 9.45 -3.85
CA ALA A 69 -3.64 8.34 -4.58
C ALA A 69 -2.68 8.84 -5.67
N TYR A 70 -3.06 9.87 -6.41
CA TYR A 70 -2.24 10.49 -7.43
C TYR A 70 -0.96 11.10 -6.84
N LEU A 71 -1.09 11.88 -5.75
CA LEU A 71 0.05 12.44 -5.03
C LEU A 71 0.96 11.32 -4.50
N TYR A 72 0.40 10.26 -3.92
CA TYR A 72 1.18 9.11 -3.46
C TYR A 72 1.97 8.46 -4.59
N VAL A 73 1.36 8.16 -5.72
CA VAL A 73 2.04 7.52 -6.86
C VAL A 73 3.18 8.42 -7.37
N LEU A 74 2.94 9.73 -7.48
CA LEU A 74 3.94 10.69 -7.91
C LEU A 74 5.16 10.67 -6.96
N PHE A 75 4.94 10.79 -5.65
CA PHE A 75 6.01 10.73 -4.66
C PHE A 75 6.67 9.36 -4.56
N ALA A 76 5.91 8.26 -4.72
CA ALA A 76 6.45 6.91 -4.64
C ALA A 76 7.40 6.63 -5.79
N VAL A 77 7.06 7.05 -7.01
CA VAL A 77 7.94 6.95 -8.18
C VAL A 77 9.21 7.77 -7.95
N GLU A 78 9.09 8.99 -7.41
CA GLU A 78 10.23 9.83 -7.14
C GLU A 78 11.14 9.28 -6.03
N ALA A 79 10.56 8.68 -4.99
CA ALA A 79 11.31 8.05 -3.89
C ALA A 79 12.15 6.85 -4.37
N VAL A 80 11.76 6.17 -5.46
CA VAL A 80 12.58 5.08 -6.03
C VAL A 80 13.95 5.59 -6.50
N PHE A 81 14.07 6.87 -6.89
CA PHE A 81 15.37 7.46 -7.26
C PHE A 81 16.33 7.65 -6.09
N LEU A 82 15.85 7.53 -4.84
CA LEU A 82 16.71 7.56 -3.66
C LEU A 82 17.60 6.31 -3.58
N PHE A 83 17.14 5.14 -4.09
CA PHE A 83 17.88 3.89 -3.94
C PHE A 83 19.18 3.85 -4.76
N PRO A 84 19.21 4.17 -6.07
CA PRO A 84 20.45 4.16 -6.84
C PRO A 84 21.49 5.13 -6.28
N TRP A 85 21.06 6.31 -5.84
CA TRP A 85 21.93 7.28 -5.17
C TRP A 85 22.49 6.72 -3.87
N ALA A 86 21.65 6.15 -2.99
CA ALA A 86 22.08 5.61 -1.71
C ALA A 86 23.12 4.48 -1.86
N VAL A 87 23.03 3.70 -2.94
CA VAL A 87 23.98 2.61 -3.25
C VAL A 87 25.33 3.14 -3.74
N VAL A 88 25.39 4.34 -4.31
CA VAL A 88 26.59 4.90 -4.95
C VAL A 88 27.26 5.99 -4.10
N PHE A 89 26.56 6.54 -3.11
CA PHE A 89 27.01 7.66 -2.28
C PHE A 89 28.44 7.51 -1.72
N ASP A 90 28.79 6.34 -1.20
CA ASP A 90 30.09 6.06 -0.58
C ASP A 90 31.20 5.68 -1.60
N ARG A 91 30.92 5.75 -2.91
CA ARG A 91 31.94 5.46 -3.92
C ARG A 91 32.96 6.61 -4.03
N PRO A 92 34.23 6.29 -4.32
CA PRO A 92 35.27 7.30 -4.54
C PRO A 92 34.82 8.31 -5.61
N GLY A 93 34.86 9.60 -5.27
CA GLY A 93 34.48 10.69 -6.17
C GLY A 93 33.02 11.15 -6.08
N PHE A 94 32.14 10.44 -5.35
CA PHE A 94 30.70 10.78 -5.27
C PHE A 94 30.31 11.59 -4.01
N GLY A 95 31.02 11.45 -2.89
CA GLY A 95 30.70 12.06 -1.57
C GLY A 95 29.89 13.37 -1.52
N LEU A 96 30.53 14.52 -1.33
CA LEU A 96 29.84 15.79 -1.07
C LEU A 96 28.98 16.29 -2.23
N VAL A 97 29.42 16.08 -3.47
CA VAL A 97 28.70 16.55 -4.67
C VAL A 97 27.36 15.83 -4.80
N THR A 98 27.34 14.49 -4.69
CA THR A 98 26.08 13.76 -4.74
C THR A 98 25.20 13.96 -3.51
N ALA A 99 25.79 14.29 -2.36
CA ALA A 99 25.01 14.71 -1.19
C ALA A 99 24.18 15.96 -1.51
N VAL A 100 24.80 16.95 -2.15
CA VAL A 100 24.15 18.21 -2.54
C VAL A 100 23.10 17.97 -3.61
N GLU A 101 23.40 17.18 -4.64
CA GLU A 101 22.42 16.82 -5.67
C GLU A 101 21.18 16.16 -5.08
N MET A 102 21.36 15.23 -4.14
CA MET A 102 20.24 14.58 -3.47
C MET A 102 19.49 15.52 -2.52
N ALA A 103 20.19 16.40 -1.82
CA ALA A 103 19.55 17.41 -1.00
C ALA A 103 18.66 18.34 -1.86
N VAL A 104 19.13 18.73 -3.05
CA VAL A 104 18.34 19.51 -4.01
C VAL A 104 17.14 18.69 -4.50
N PHE A 105 17.33 17.43 -4.87
CA PHE A 105 16.24 16.54 -5.30
C PHE A 105 15.15 16.43 -4.23
N VAL A 106 15.52 16.11 -2.98
CA VAL A 106 14.59 16.02 -1.84
C VAL A 106 13.92 17.37 -1.55
N ALA A 107 14.64 18.49 -1.69
CA ALA A 107 14.05 19.82 -1.53
C ALA A 107 12.96 20.09 -2.58
N VAL A 108 13.15 19.66 -3.83
CA VAL A 108 12.11 19.76 -4.88
C VAL A 108 10.88 18.92 -4.52
N LEU A 109 11.05 17.70 -4.01
CA LEU A 109 9.94 16.87 -3.52
C LEU A 109 9.18 17.56 -2.37
N ALA A 110 9.93 18.06 -1.39
CA ALA A 110 9.38 18.75 -0.23
C ALA A 110 8.60 20.02 -0.66
N LEU A 111 9.07 20.75 -1.68
CA LEU A 111 8.34 21.88 -2.25
C LEU A 111 7.00 21.45 -2.87
N GLY A 112 6.93 20.31 -3.54
CA GLY A 112 5.68 19.74 -4.05
C GLY A 112 4.66 19.47 -2.94
N ILE A 113 5.10 18.85 -1.84
CA ILE A 113 4.25 18.60 -0.65
C ILE A 113 3.83 19.93 -0.02
N ALA A 114 4.76 20.86 0.18
CA ALA A 114 4.48 22.16 0.76
C ALA A 114 3.46 22.96 -0.07
N TYR A 115 3.53 22.86 -1.40
CA TYR A 115 2.55 23.45 -2.31
C TYR A 115 1.17 22.81 -2.15
N ALA A 116 1.08 21.48 -2.15
CA ALA A 116 -0.18 20.75 -1.95
C ALA A 116 -0.83 21.10 -0.60
N TRP A 117 -0.01 21.27 0.45
CA TRP A 117 -0.47 21.70 1.76
C TRP A 117 -0.98 23.14 1.77
N ARG A 118 -0.23 24.07 1.15
CA ARG A 118 -0.66 25.47 0.96
C ARG A 118 -1.99 25.57 0.22
N LYS A 119 -2.23 24.70 -0.77
CA LYS A 119 -3.48 24.61 -1.53
C LYS A 119 -4.62 23.89 -0.79
N LYS A 120 -4.41 23.45 0.46
CA LYS A 120 -5.40 22.72 1.27
C LYS A 120 -5.91 21.45 0.57
N ILE A 121 -5.12 20.87 -0.32
CA ILE A 121 -5.46 19.61 -0.98
C ILE A 121 -5.40 18.45 0.04
N LEU A 122 -4.53 18.60 1.04
CA LEU A 122 -4.30 17.64 2.12
C LEU A 122 -5.25 17.79 3.32
N THR A 123 -6.31 18.60 3.24
CA THR A 123 -7.24 18.76 4.37
C THR A 123 -8.39 17.74 4.33
N TRP A 124 -8.61 17.09 5.47
CA TRP A 124 -9.70 16.15 5.70
C TRP A 124 -10.75 16.79 6.61
N THR A 125 -11.51 17.73 6.03
CA THR A 125 -12.71 18.32 6.63
C THR A 125 -13.83 18.29 5.62
#